data_AF-A0A0B1SIN8-F1
#
_entry.id   AF-A0A0B1SIN8-F1
#
_cell.length_a   1.000
_cell.length_b   1.000
_cell.length_c   1.000
_cell.angle_alpha   90.00
_cell.angle_beta   90.00
_cell.angle_gamma   90.00
#
_symmetry.space_group_name_H-M   'P 1'
#
loop_
_entity.id
_entity.type
_entity.pdbx_description
1 polymer ?
#
loop_
_entity_poly.entity_id
_entity_poly.type
_entity_poly.pdbx_seq_one_letter_code
_entity_poly.pdbx_strand_id
1 'polypeptide(L)'
;MDHILRTASSIYSLISGPSNPSTARELLEKASLFIQIVEASPCAPHLPRYDTNVVKLQINDLEREAAEAGLPLTITNYFTIVLRKMVEQVLQIFCKIITRYLTECGNKDRLVLIALEHLIHLTLFGDELCLEAIQVVSFAKSFLGS
;
A
#
# COMPACT_ATOMS: atom_id res chain seq x y z
N MET A 1 -5.43 -8.67 4.28
CA MET A 1 -4.43 -8.49 3.21
C MET A 1 -5.07 -8.14 1.88
N ASP A 2 -6.01 -8.96 1.36
CA ASP A 2 -6.58 -8.76 0.02
C ASP A 2 -7.23 -7.38 -0.19
N HIS A 3 -7.92 -6.87 0.82
CA HIS A 3 -8.48 -5.51 0.76
C HIS A 3 -7.42 -4.42 0.65
N ILE A 4 -6.26 -4.61 1.27
CA ILE A 4 -5.13 -3.66 1.22
C ILE A 4 -4.51 -3.69 -0.18
N LEU A 5 -4.20 -4.89 -0.70
CA LEU A 5 -3.63 -5.05 -2.04
C LEU A 5 -4.58 -4.52 -3.12
N ARG A 6 -5.87 -4.88 -3.08
CA ARG A 6 -6.86 -4.37 -4.05
C ARG A 6 -6.99 -2.85 -4.01
N THR A 7 -7.05 -2.26 -2.83
CA THR A 7 -7.19 -0.80 -2.69
C THR A 7 -5.91 -0.09 -3.11
N ALA A 8 -4.74 -0.63 -2.77
CA ALA A 8 -3.46 -0.13 -3.26
C ALA A 8 -3.40 -0.18 -4.81
N SER A 9 -3.76 -1.31 -5.43
CA SER A 9 -3.78 -1.41 -6.90
C SER A 9 -4.69 -0.36 -7.54
N SER A 10 -5.87 -0.14 -6.95
CA SER A 10 -6.80 0.91 -7.39
C SER A 10 -6.18 2.30 -7.29
N ILE A 11 -5.49 2.60 -6.19
CA ILE A 11 -4.79 3.89 -6.00
C ILE A 11 -3.70 4.08 -7.05
N TYR A 12 -2.84 3.07 -7.28
CA TYR A 12 -1.77 3.16 -8.28
C TYR A 12 -2.31 3.34 -9.70
N SER A 13 -3.43 2.67 -10.03
CA SER A 13 -4.11 2.84 -11.31
C SER A 13 -4.66 4.26 -11.49
N LEU A 14 -5.28 4.83 -10.44
CA LEU A 14 -5.84 6.18 -10.48
C LEU A 14 -4.74 7.25 -10.56
N ILE A 15 -3.64 7.06 -9.85
CA ILE A 15 -2.46 7.94 -9.91
C ILE A 15 -1.83 7.94 -11.31
N SER A 16 -1.79 6.78 -11.96
CA SER A 16 -1.13 6.62 -13.27
C SER A 16 -2.07 6.91 -14.45
N GLY A 17 -3.36 7.09 -14.16
CA GLY A 17 -4.41 7.37 -15.14
C GLY A 17 -4.60 8.85 -15.44
N PRO A 18 -5.56 9.18 -16.32
CA PRO A 18 -5.90 10.57 -16.63
C PRO A 18 -6.48 11.28 -15.41
N SER A 19 -5.93 12.46 -15.10
CA SER A 19 -6.40 13.32 -14.01
C SER A 19 -7.60 14.15 -14.48
N ASN A 20 -8.79 13.78 -14.04
CA ASN A 20 -10.02 14.54 -14.24
C ASN A 20 -10.78 14.65 -12.89
N PRO A 21 -11.78 15.52 -12.75
CA PRO A 21 -12.43 15.74 -11.46
C PRO A 21 -13.09 14.48 -10.85
N SER A 22 -13.59 13.57 -11.70
CA SER A 22 -14.14 12.29 -11.22
C SER A 22 -13.06 11.33 -10.71
N THR A 23 -11.96 11.18 -11.42
CA THR A 23 -10.84 10.32 -10.99
C THR A 23 -10.10 10.92 -9.78
N ALA A 24 -10.06 12.24 -9.67
CA ALA A 24 -9.56 12.95 -8.51
C ALA A 24 -10.38 12.61 -7.25
N ARG A 25 -11.72 12.68 -7.35
CA ARG A 25 -12.60 12.33 -6.23
C ARG A 25 -12.47 10.86 -5.85
N GLU A 26 -12.48 9.98 -6.85
CA GLU A 26 -12.29 8.54 -6.62
C GLU A 26 -10.94 8.26 -5.94
N LEU A 27 -9.87 8.96 -6.31
CA LEU A 27 -8.57 8.82 -5.67
C LEU A 27 -8.62 9.21 -4.19
N LEU A 28 -9.27 10.31 -3.82
CA LEU A 28 -9.41 10.72 -2.41
C LEU A 28 -10.23 9.71 -1.60
N GLU A 29 -11.32 9.18 -2.18
CA GLU A 29 -12.14 8.14 -1.57
C GLU A 29 -11.35 6.84 -1.34
N LYS A 30 -10.59 6.39 -2.36
CA LYS A 30 -9.74 5.19 -2.24
C LYS A 30 -8.60 5.40 -1.24
N ALA A 31 -7.98 6.58 -1.20
CA ALA A 31 -6.95 6.92 -0.23
C ALA A 31 -7.51 6.87 1.20
N SER A 32 -8.68 7.48 1.43
CA SER A 32 -9.37 7.45 2.72
C SER A 32 -9.72 6.02 3.14
N LEU A 33 -10.28 5.22 2.22
CA LEU A 33 -10.61 3.82 2.47
C LEU A 33 -9.36 3.00 2.80
N PHE A 34 -8.26 3.20 2.07
CA PHE A 34 -6.99 2.53 2.33
C PHE A 34 -6.53 2.81 3.77
N ILE A 35 -6.52 4.08 4.17
CA ILE A 35 -6.10 4.45 5.52
C ILE A 35 -7.00 3.81 6.58
N GLN A 36 -8.33 3.81 6.39
CA GLN A 36 -9.27 3.16 7.31
C GLN A 36 -9.02 1.66 7.44
N ILE A 37 -8.81 0.95 6.33
CA ILE A 37 -8.52 -0.50 6.34
C ILE A 37 -7.24 -0.78 7.12
N VAL A 38 -6.20 0.03 6.88
CA VAL A 38 -4.89 -0.18 7.48
C VAL A 38 -4.92 0.16 8.97
N GLU A 39 -5.60 1.23 9.38
CA GLU A 39 -5.82 1.60 10.80
C GLU A 39 -6.68 0.60 11.56
N ALA A 40 -7.62 -0.07 10.90
CA ALA A 40 -8.43 -1.14 11.49
C ALA A 40 -7.68 -2.49 11.54
N SER A 41 -6.48 -2.57 10.94
CA SER A 41 -5.73 -3.82 10.87
C SER A 41 -4.91 -4.09 12.15
N PRO A 42 -4.56 -5.36 12.43
CA PRO A 42 -3.62 -5.69 13.51
C PRO A 42 -2.23 -5.03 13.37
N CYS A 43 -1.91 -4.51 12.17
CA CYS A 43 -0.66 -3.81 11.89
C CYS A 43 -0.68 -2.32 12.27
N ALA A 44 -1.83 -1.80 12.74
CA ALA A 44 -2.02 -0.40 13.11
C ALA A 44 -0.90 0.20 14.01
N PRO A 45 -0.34 -0.52 15.00
CA PRO A 45 0.75 0.00 15.81
C PRO A 45 2.06 0.24 15.04
N HIS A 46 2.26 -0.44 13.92
CA HIS A 46 3.50 -0.39 13.12
C HIS A 46 3.42 0.58 11.94
N LEU A 47 2.28 1.23 11.73
CA LEU A 47 2.07 2.11 10.58
C LEU A 47 2.84 3.43 10.69
N PRO A 48 3.20 4.04 9.55
CA PRO A 48 3.74 5.39 9.52
C PRO A 48 2.65 6.42 9.85
N ARG A 49 2.38 6.61 11.15
CA ARG A 49 1.34 7.53 11.66
C ARG A 49 1.51 8.96 11.16
N TYR A 50 2.74 9.40 10.99
CA TYR A 50 3.03 10.72 10.45
C TYR A 50 2.56 10.83 8.99
N ASP A 51 3.04 9.96 8.09
CA ASP A 51 2.69 10.02 6.66
C ASP A 51 1.17 9.80 6.45
N THR A 52 0.53 8.91 7.23
CA THR A 52 -0.94 8.72 7.17
C THR A 52 -1.72 9.97 7.60
N ASN A 53 -1.29 10.67 8.66
CA ASN A 53 -1.91 11.92 9.08
C ASN A 53 -1.70 13.04 8.06
N VAL A 54 -0.52 13.12 7.44
CA VAL A 54 -0.25 14.08 6.35
C VAL A 54 -1.19 13.84 5.17
N VAL A 55 -1.38 12.59 4.75
CA VAL A 55 -2.33 12.27 3.67
C VAL A 55 -3.76 12.65 4.07
N LYS A 56 -4.22 12.32 5.29
CA LYS A 56 -5.56 12.73 5.78
C LYS A 56 -5.76 14.24 5.73
N LEU A 57 -4.76 15.00 6.18
CA LEU A 57 -4.80 16.46 6.18
C LEU A 57 -4.93 16.99 4.74
N GLN A 58 -4.11 16.47 3.82
CA GLN A 58 -4.15 16.88 2.42
C GLN A 58 -5.48 16.52 1.73
N ILE A 59 -6.09 15.38 2.05
CA ILE A 59 -7.42 15.03 1.55
C ILE A 59 -8.43 16.12 1.96
N ASN A 60 -8.48 16.44 3.26
CA ASN A 60 -9.39 17.45 3.79
C ASN A 60 -9.13 18.84 3.18
N ASP A 61 -7.87 19.22 3.02
CA ASP A 61 -7.51 20.53 2.44
C ASP A 61 -7.93 20.61 0.96
N LEU A 62 -7.70 19.56 0.16
CA LEU A 62 -8.11 19.52 -1.25
C LEU A 62 -9.63 19.57 -1.42
N GLU A 63 -10.37 18.85 -0.56
CA GLU A 63 -11.84 18.87 -0.57
C GLU A 63 -12.39 20.25 -0.17
N ARG A 64 -11.80 20.85 0.87
CA ARG A 64 -12.19 22.20 1.34
C ARG A 64 -11.91 23.26 0.28
N GLU A 65 -10.71 23.27 -0.29
CA GLU A 65 -10.32 24.25 -1.33
C GLU A 65 -11.23 24.16 -2.56
N ALA A 66 -11.56 22.96 -3.02
CA ALA A 66 -12.49 22.77 -4.13
C ALA A 66 -13.90 23.29 -3.79
N ALA A 67 -14.37 23.04 -2.57
CA ALA A 67 -15.68 23.50 -2.11
C ALA A 67 -15.76 25.03 -1.95
N GLU A 68 -14.74 25.65 -1.36
CA GLU A 68 -14.68 27.10 -1.12
C GLU A 68 -14.48 27.91 -2.40
N ALA A 69 -13.62 27.42 -3.31
CA ALA A 69 -13.37 28.11 -4.59
C ALA A 69 -14.47 27.85 -5.64
N GLY A 70 -15.36 26.87 -5.41
CA GLY A 70 -16.33 26.42 -6.40
C GLY A 70 -15.67 25.83 -7.66
N LEU A 71 -14.41 25.38 -7.55
CA LEU A 71 -13.62 24.86 -8.66
C LEU A 71 -13.68 23.33 -8.70
N PRO A 72 -13.50 22.72 -9.88
CA PRO A 72 -13.35 21.28 -9.99
C PRO A 72 -12.18 20.78 -9.12
N LEU A 73 -12.39 19.67 -8.43
CA LEU A 73 -11.35 19.03 -7.65
C LEU A 73 -10.16 18.66 -8.55
N THR A 74 -8.97 19.11 -8.15
CA THR A 74 -7.72 18.83 -8.85
C THR A 74 -6.70 18.26 -7.89
N ILE A 75 -6.02 17.19 -8.31
CA ILE A 75 -4.99 16.54 -7.50
C ILE A 75 -3.64 17.20 -7.78
N THR A 76 -2.93 17.57 -6.72
CA THR A 76 -1.58 18.11 -6.83
C THR A 76 -0.56 16.98 -7.00
N ASN A 77 0.52 17.24 -7.76
CA ASN A 77 1.63 16.30 -7.88
C ASN A 77 2.24 15.95 -6.51
N TYR A 78 2.24 16.92 -5.59
CA TYR A 78 2.72 16.72 -4.23
C TYR A 78 1.88 15.68 -3.47
N PHE A 79 0.54 15.79 -3.51
CA PHE A 79 -0.34 14.79 -2.91
C PHE A 79 -0.08 13.39 -3.48
N THR A 80 0.05 13.29 -4.80
CA THR A 80 0.34 12.01 -5.47
C THR A 80 1.63 11.36 -4.98
N ILE A 81 2.70 12.16 -4.79
CA ILE A 81 3.99 11.67 -4.28
C ILE A 81 3.86 11.17 -2.84
N VAL A 82 3.22 11.96 -1.97
CA VAL A 82 3.04 11.60 -0.55
C VAL A 82 2.16 10.37 -0.40
N LEU A 83 1.06 10.28 -1.17
CA LEU A 83 0.16 9.13 -1.18
C LEU A 83 0.88 7.86 -1.63
N ARG A 84 1.65 7.92 -2.73
CA ARG A 84 2.43 6.77 -3.22
C ARG A 84 3.41 6.28 -2.15
N LYS A 85 4.17 7.20 -1.55
CA LYS A 85 5.13 6.88 -0.49
C LYS A 85 4.45 6.22 0.71
N MET A 86 3.31 6.75 1.15
CA MET A 86 2.57 6.21 2.29
C MET A 86 2.07 4.78 1.99
N VAL A 87 1.48 4.55 0.81
CA VAL A 87 1.03 3.22 0.39
C VAL A 87 2.22 2.25 0.36
N GLU A 88 3.34 2.64 -0.23
CA GLU A 88 4.54 1.81 -0.33
C GLU A 88 5.09 1.42 1.05
N GLN A 89 5.22 2.37 1.99
CA GLN A 89 5.64 2.07 3.36
C GLN A 89 4.71 1.08 4.06
N VAL A 90 3.40 1.20 3.84
CA VAL A 90 2.43 0.24 4.38
C VAL A 90 2.65 -1.14 3.76
N LEU A 91 2.80 -1.24 2.44
CA LEU A 91 3.05 -2.50 1.74
C LEU A 91 4.37 -3.16 2.19
N GLN A 92 5.41 -2.38 2.49
CA GLN A 92 6.68 -2.89 3.04
C GLN A 92 6.49 -3.58 4.40
N ILE A 93 5.64 -3.04 5.28
CA ILE A 93 5.32 -3.69 6.57
C ILE A 93 4.73 -5.08 6.31
N PHE A 94 3.79 -5.17 5.38
CA PHE A 94 3.18 -6.45 5.01
C PHE A 94 4.17 -7.42 4.35
N CYS A 95 5.06 -6.92 3.50
CA CYS A 95 6.15 -7.70 2.91
C CYS A 95 7.02 -8.33 4.00
N LYS A 96 7.45 -7.55 5.01
CA LYS A 96 8.25 -8.04 6.14
C LYS A 96 7.53 -9.11 6.96
N ILE A 97 6.22 -8.97 7.19
CA ILE A 97 5.43 -9.95 7.94
C ILE A 97 5.35 -11.27 7.17
N ILE A 98 5.02 -11.21 5.87
CA ILE A 98 4.91 -12.40 5.02
C ILE A 98 6.25 -13.11 4.89
N THR A 99 7.31 -12.36 4.58
CA THR A 99 8.65 -12.92 4.37
C THR A 99 9.17 -13.58 5.64
N ARG A 100 8.95 -12.96 6.81
CA ARG A 100 9.25 -13.58 8.11
C ARG A 100 8.48 -14.87 8.33
N TYR A 101 7.16 -14.86 8.10
CA TYR A 101 6.33 -16.06 8.22
C TYR A 101 6.84 -17.19 7.31
N LEU A 102 7.14 -16.91 6.04
CA LEU A 102 7.64 -17.90 5.09
C LEU A 102 9.02 -18.46 5.47
N THR A 103 9.86 -17.67 6.16
CA THR A 103 11.18 -18.11 6.62
C THR A 103 11.09 -19.00 7.85
N GLU A 104 10.16 -18.71 8.76
CA GLU A 104 9.98 -19.44 10.02
C GLU A 104 9.03 -20.65 9.89
N CYS A 105 8.28 -20.76 8.79
CA CYS A 105 7.29 -21.81 8.62
C CYS A 105 7.92 -23.17 8.27
N GLY A 106 7.82 -24.14 9.18
CA GLY A 106 8.20 -25.54 8.92
C GLY A 106 7.10 -26.39 8.28
N ASN A 107 5.89 -25.86 8.16
CA ASN A 107 4.71 -26.62 7.74
C ASN A 107 4.30 -26.25 6.31
N LYS A 108 4.01 -27.23 5.45
CA LYS A 108 3.54 -26.99 4.08
C LYS A 108 2.02 -26.92 4.01
N ASP A 109 1.41 -26.05 4.81
CA ASP A 109 -0.04 -25.90 4.87
C ASP A 109 -0.57 -24.88 3.85
N ARG A 110 -1.89 -24.71 3.82
CA ARG A 110 -2.56 -23.78 2.91
C ARG A 110 -2.20 -22.31 3.19
N LEU A 111 -1.76 -21.98 4.40
CA LEU A 111 -1.39 -20.62 4.76
C LEU A 111 -0.08 -20.20 4.08
N VAL A 112 0.85 -21.13 3.87
CA VAL A 112 2.05 -20.90 3.04
C VAL A 112 1.69 -20.51 1.60
N LEU A 113 0.73 -21.21 0.99
CA LEU A 113 0.29 -20.87 -0.37
C LEU A 113 -0.34 -19.47 -0.43
N ILE A 114 -1.20 -19.13 0.54
CA ILE A 114 -1.81 -17.80 0.64
C ILE A 114 -0.74 -16.71 0.81
N ALA A 115 0.24 -16.95 1.69
CA ALA A 115 1.34 -16.02 1.93
C ALA A 115 2.21 -15.82 0.68
N LEU A 116 2.47 -16.86 -0.09
CA LEU A 116 3.19 -16.77 -1.37
C LEU A 116 2.39 -16.00 -2.43
N GLU A 117 1.09 -16.25 -2.57
CA GLU A 117 0.23 -15.49 -3.48
C GLU A 117 0.22 -14.00 -3.14
N HIS A 118 0.12 -13.67 -1.85
CA HIS A 118 0.20 -12.29 -1.37
C HIS A 118 1.58 -11.67 -1.60
N LEU A 119 2.67 -12.45 -1.46
CA LEU A 119 4.02 -11.98 -1.76
C LEU A 119 4.20 -11.67 -3.26
N ILE A 120 3.72 -12.56 -4.14
CA ILE A 120 3.75 -12.35 -5.59
C ILE A 120 2.95 -11.10 -5.96
N HIS A 121 1.78 -10.87 -5.36
CA HIS A 121 1.04 -9.64 -5.60
C HIS A 121 1.79 -8.39 -5.11
N LEU A 122 2.51 -8.47 -3.98
CA LEU A 122 3.32 -7.35 -3.47
C LEU A 122 4.46 -6.98 -4.42
N THR A 123 5.11 -7.95 -5.07
CA THR A 123 6.22 -7.68 -6.00
C THR A 123 5.77 -6.94 -7.27
N LEU A 124 4.48 -6.92 -7.58
CA LEU A 124 3.92 -6.16 -8.70
C LEU A 124 3.81 -4.65 -8.45
N PHE A 125 4.00 -4.19 -7.20
CA PHE A 125 3.85 -2.77 -6.84
C PHE A 125 5.11 -1.93 -7.01
N GLY A 126 6.30 -2.55 -7.10
CA GLY A 126 7.54 -1.82 -7.32
C GLY A 126 8.80 -2.64 -7.08
N ASP A 127 9.90 -2.18 -7.67
CA ASP A 127 11.20 -2.85 -7.65
C ASP A 127 11.76 -3.01 -6.23
N GLU A 128 11.55 -2.03 -5.34
CA GLU A 128 12.00 -2.10 -3.94
C GLU A 128 11.30 -3.23 -3.15
N LEU A 129 9.98 -3.38 -3.33
CA LEU A 129 9.22 -4.48 -2.72
C LEU A 129 9.63 -5.84 -3.31
N CYS A 130 9.97 -5.87 -4.60
CA CYS A 130 10.48 -7.05 -5.28
C CYS A 130 11.88 -7.45 -4.76
N LEU A 131 12.78 -6.48 -4.60
CA LEU A 131 14.12 -6.70 -4.04
C LEU A 131 14.06 -7.22 -2.61
N GLU A 132 13.19 -6.65 -1.77
CA GLU A 132 12.99 -7.11 -0.39
C GLU A 132 12.47 -8.57 -0.36
N ALA A 133 11.52 -8.92 -1.24
CA ALA A 133 11.03 -10.29 -1.37
C ALA A 133 12.12 -11.27 -1.85
N ILE A 134 12.92 -10.87 -2.85
CA ILE A 134 14.00 -11.70 -3.41
C ILE A 134 15.11 -11.94 -2.39
N GLN A 135 15.53 -10.91 -1.66
CA GLN A 135 16.57 -11.03 -0.63
C GLN A 135 16.20 -12.07 0.42
N VAL A 136 14.94 -12.11 0.84
CA VAL A 136 14.48 -13.07 1.84
C VAL A 136 14.35 -14.48 1.26
N VAL A 137 13.82 -14.64 0.04
CA VAL A 137 13.74 -15.97 -0.63
C VAL A 137 15.13 -16.54 -0.92
N SER A 138 16.10 -15.70 -1.31
CA SER A 138 17.48 -16.13 -1.52
C SER A 138 18.14 -16.56 -0.21
N PHE A 139 17.82 -15.89 0.91
CA PHE A 139 18.29 -16.29 2.25
C PHE A 139 17.68 -17.62 2.71
N ALA A 140 16.39 -17.85 2.42
CA ALA A 140 15.72 -19.12 2.70
C ALA A 140 16.31 -20.30 1.90
N LYS A 141 16.73 -20.06 0.64
CA LYS A 141 17.44 -21.07 -0.17
C LYS A 141 18.80 -21.46 0.41
N SER A 142 19.55 -20.52 0.99
CA SER A 142 20.80 -20.84 1.70
C SER A 142 20.60 -21.63 3.00
N PHE A 143 19.40 -21.58 3.60
CA PHE A 143 19.04 -22.36 4.79
C PHE A 143 18.46 -23.74 4.48
N LEU A 144 17.79 -23.90 3.33
CA LEU A 144 17.26 -25.19 2.83
C LEU A 144 18.25 -25.95 1.94
N GLY A 145 19.44 -25.39 1.73
CA GLY A 145 20.58 -26.02 1.07
C GLY A 145 21.56 -26.63 2.08
N SER A 146 21.12 -27.71 2.74
CA SER A 146 21.97 -28.73 3.36
C SER A 146 21.26 -30.06 3.35
#